data_AF-C7QYK7-F1
#
_entry.id   AF-C7QYK7-F1
#
_cell.length_a   1.000
_cell.length_b   1.000
_cell.length_c   1.000
_cell.angle_alpha   90.00
_cell.angle_beta   90.00
_cell.angle_gamma   90.00
#
_symmetry.space_group_name_H-M   'P 1'
#
loop_
_entity.id
_entity.type
_entity.pdbx_description
1 polymer ?
#
loop_
_entity_poly.entity_id
_entity_poly.type
_entity_poly.pdbx_seq_one_letter_code
_entity_poly.pdbx_strand_id
1 'polypeptide(L)'
;MVSVGPISSGRRQPTSKPYWARRAEVRIVRWSSHVFRRLGWRERIEPFVGYGAAPDVVSKTSPDHAQYRRVSEQGEVLPAWEGQDAGWVRVLARVMLSPKRRVLLRRTSVPGRAEALRAMRGWRNFFTVQAPGVTVTVEVAGHRYLVRSDPGGYIDVVIPSRAEAGWHEAVMTTAHGGQATLGVRVLGSGTSVGLVSDIDDTAIVTSLPRPLLAIWNSFILHEDARTAVPGMARLYRQLGSHHEDFPVFYLSTGAWNVVPTMLRFFAHHGFPHGPMLMTDFGPTNTGIFRSGREHKERSLRRLAQDFPAVKWYLVGDDGQHDPVIYRDFATELPQHVAAIAIRQLTFSEAVLAHGLPTATYANKAAEESVESPAVETVFVVGPDGDALARAMRERGVLG
;
A
#
# COMPACT_ATOMS: atom_id res chain seq x y z
N MET A 1 6.39 33.84 -18.95
CA MET A 1 5.67 33.02 -17.93
C MET A 1 4.73 32.11 -18.69
N VAL A 2 5.20 30.92 -19.11
CA VAL A 2 4.39 30.00 -19.92
C VAL A 2 3.31 29.41 -19.03
N SER A 3 2.04 29.59 -19.43
CA SER A 3 0.88 29.05 -18.72
C SER A 3 0.94 27.53 -18.72
N VAL A 4 1.20 26.94 -17.56
CA VAL A 4 1.23 25.49 -17.36
C VAL A 4 -0.22 24.99 -17.40
N GLY A 5 -0.59 24.25 -18.44
CA GLY A 5 -1.90 23.59 -18.51
C GLY A 5 -2.17 22.69 -17.29
N PRO A 6 -3.43 22.48 -16.89
CA PRO A 6 -3.76 21.83 -15.62
C PRO A 6 -3.21 20.39 -15.55
N ILE A 7 -2.45 20.08 -14.49
CA ILE A 7 -2.10 18.70 -14.10
C ILE A 7 -3.33 18.13 -13.37
N SER A 8 -3.83 16.98 -13.82
CA SER A 8 -4.92 16.31 -13.12
C SER A 8 -4.41 15.71 -11.82
N SER A 9 -5.08 15.98 -10.71
CA SER A 9 -4.97 15.10 -9.54
C SER A 9 -5.54 13.74 -9.96
N GLY A 10 -4.77 12.65 -9.85
CA GLY A 10 -5.18 11.32 -10.29
C GLY A 10 -6.58 10.88 -9.82
N ARG A 11 -7.18 9.99 -10.63
CA ARG A 11 -8.54 9.38 -10.54
C ARG A 11 -9.73 10.33 -10.68
N ARG A 12 -10.33 10.36 -11.89
CA ARG A 12 -11.77 10.61 -12.04
C ARG A 12 -12.52 9.29 -11.72
N GLN A 13 -12.99 9.12 -10.50
CA GLN A 13 -14.01 8.11 -10.21
C GLN A 13 -15.42 8.71 -10.34
N PRO A 14 -16.40 7.98 -10.89
CA PRO A 14 -17.79 8.42 -10.92
C PRO A 14 -18.29 8.61 -9.46
N THR A 15 -18.88 9.78 -9.18
CA THR A 15 -19.30 10.15 -7.82
C THR A 15 -20.79 9.93 -7.64
N SER A 16 -21.20 9.32 -6.53
CA SER A 16 -22.61 9.21 -6.10
C SER A 16 -23.09 10.43 -5.30
N LYS A 17 -22.19 11.36 -4.93
CA LYS A 17 -22.54 12.56 -4.14
C LYS A 17 -23.10 13.69 -5.03
N PRO A 18 -24.13 14.42 -4.56
CA PRO A 18 -24.62 15.63 -5.22
C PRO A 18 -23.50 16.67 -5.43
N TYR A 19 -23.46 17.29 -6.61
CA TYR A 19 -22.41 18.23 -7.05
C TYR A 19 -22.14 19.40 -6.06
N TRP A 20 -23.15 19.83 -5.31
CA TRP A 20 -23.06 20.95 -4.36
C TRP A 20 -22.27 20.61 -3.09
N ALA A 21 -22.38 19.38 -2.57
CA ALA A 21 -21.68 18.95 -1.36
C ALA A 21 -20.16 18.92 -1.58
N ARG A 22 -19.72 18.50 -2.77
CA ARG A 22 -18.32 18.53 -3.20
C ARG A 22 -17.74 19.95 -3.25
N ARG A 23 -18.52 20.93 -3.73
CA ARG A 23 -18.06 22.33 -3.80
C ARG A 23 -17.91 22.95 -2.41
N ALA A 24 -18.79 22.63 -1.47
CA ALA A 24 -18.70 23.09 -0.08
C ALA A 24 -17.49 22.48 0.64
N GLU A 25 -17.28 21.17 0.52
CA GLU A 25 -16.14 20.46 1.11
C GLU A 25 -14.79 20.98 0.58
N VAL A 26 -14.68 21.14 -0.74
CA VAL A 26 -13.48 21.72 -1.37
C VAL A 26 -13.23 23.17 -0.90
N ARG A 27 -14.28 23.96 -0.67
CA ARG A 27 -14.16 25.33 -0.11
C ARG A 27 -13.67 25.31 1.34
N ILE A 28 -14.20 24.43 2.18
CA ILE A 28 -13.82 24.30 3.59
C ILE A 28 -12.36 23.83 3.73
N VAL A 29 -11.95 22.84 2.94
CA VAL A 29 -10.56 22.33 2.96
C VAL A 29 -9.59 23.39 2.42
N ARG A 30 -9.95 24.11 1.34
CA ARG A 30 -9.10 25.21 0.82
C ARG A 30 -9.00 26.36 1.82
N TRP A 31 -10.11 26.77 2.43
CA TRP A 31 -10.13 27.83 3.43
C TRP A 31 -9.29 27.47 4.66
N SER A 32 -9.47 26.26 5.21
CA SER A 32 -8.66 25.81 6.36
C SER A 32 -7.17 25.73 6.02
N SER A 33 -6.81 25.21 4.84
CA SER A 33 -5.42 25.15 4.39
C SER A 33 -4.77 26.55 4.30
N HIS A 34 -5.52 27.57 3.88
CA HIS A 34 -5.05 28.96 3.81
C HIS A 34 -4.81 29.54 5.21
N VAL A 35 -5.73 29.29 6.15
CA VAL A 35 -5.59 29.71 7.55
C VAL A 35 -4.36 29.05 8.19
N PHE A 36 -4.17 27.75 8.04
CA PHE A 36 -3.01 27.06 8.60
C PHE A 36 -1.68 27.54 8.00
N ARG A 37 -1.63 27.80 6.68
CA ARG A 37 -0.45 28.41 6.05
C ARG A 37 -0.13 29.79 6.61
N ARG A 38 -1.14 30.61 6.92
CA ARG A 38 -0.98 31.92 7.61
C ARG A 38 -0.49 31.75 9.04
N LEU A 39 -0.93 30.72 9.75
CA LEU A 39 -0.42 30.32 11.08
C LEU A 39 0.99 29.70 11.02
N GLY A 40 1.67 29.81 9.87
CA GLY A 40 3.04 29.36 9.69
C GLY A 40 3.18 27.85 9.43
N TRP A 41 2.09 27.09 9.28
CA TRP A 41 2.18 25.68 8.93
C TRP A 41 2.75 25.54 7.51
N ARG A 42 3.44 24.43 7.29
CA ARG A 42 4.14 24.12 6.04
C ARG A 42 3.75 22.72 5.58
N GLU A 43 3.95 22.47 4.31
CA GLU A 43 3.68 21.18 3.69
C GLU A 43 4.65 20.14 4.23
N ARG A 44 4.13 18.98 4.59
CA ARG A 44 4.86 17.79 5.01
C ARG A 44 4.48 16.66 4.06
N ILE A 45 5.49 15.96 3.56
CA ILE A 45 5.28 14.75 2.75
C ILE A 45 5.51 13.54 3.67
N GLU A 46 4.53 12.65 3.72
CA GLU A 46 4.66 11.31 4.30
C GLU A 46 4.84 10.32 3.14
N PRO A 47 6.06 9.81 2.90
CA PRO A 47 6.30 8.84 1.84
C PRO A 47 5.81 7.46 2.26
N PHE A 48 5.21 6.72 1.34
CA PHE A 48 4.94 5.30 1.51
C PHE A 48 5.95 4.48 0.71
N VAL A 49 5.84 3.16 0.66
CA VAL A 49 6.74 2.38 -0.19
C VAL A 49 6.10 2.27 -1.58
N GLY A 50 6.78 2.84 -2.59
CA GLY A 50 6.39 2.73 -3.99
C GLY A 50 6.88 1.43 -4.62
N TYR A 51 6.45 1.16 -5.85
CA TYR A 51 6.90 0.00 -6.61
C TYR A 51 6.85 0.25 -8.11
N GLY A 52 7.50 -0.57 -8.91
CA GLY A 52 7.60 -0.37 -10.35
C GLY A 52 8.03 -1.61 -11.11
N ALA A 53 8.10 -1.46 -12.42
CA ALA A 53 8.61 -2.45 -13.35
C ALA A 53 9.79 -1.84 -14.12
N ALA A 54 10.88 -2.58 -14.21
CA ALA A 54 12.05 -2.18 -14.99
C ALA A 54 11.73 -2.21 -16.51
N PRO A 55 12.53 -1.54 -17.35
CA PRO A 55 12.27 -1.47 -18.80
C PRO A 55 12.18 -2.81 -19.53
N ASP A 56 12.78 -3.87 -18.99
CA ASP A 56 12.77 -5.23 -19.53
C ASP A 56 11.50 -6.01 -19.20
N VAL A 57 10.59 -5.46 -18.38
CA VAL A 57 9.33 -6.10 -18.00
C VAL A 57 8.20 -5.67 -18.95
N VAL A 58 7.58 -6.65 -19.62
CA VAL A 58 6.36 -6.44 -20.40
C VAL A 58 5.16 -6.29 -19.47
N SER A 59 4.84 -5.05 -19.10
CA SER A 59 3.71 -4.69 -18.24
C SER A 59 2.53 -4.16 -19.05
N LYS A 60 1.30 -4.41 -18.57
CA LYS A 60 0.10 -3.78 -19.15
C LYS A 60 -0.15 -2.36 -18.61
N THR A 61 0.69 -1.91 -17.68
CA THR A 61 0.54 -0.63 -16.99
C THR A 61 1.29 0.46 -17.72
N SER A 62 0.55 1.51 -18.11
CA SER A 62 1.09 2.68 -18.79
C SER A 62 0.96 3.93 -17.91
N PRO A 63 2.00 4.76 -17.80
CA PRO A 63 1.93 6.05 -17.10
C PRO A 63 0.83 6.96 -17.67
N ASP A 64 -0.02 7.52 -16.80
CA ASP A 64 -1.04 8.49 -17.22
C ASP A 64 -0.43 9.89 -17.33
N HIS A 65 -0.14 10.32 -18.56
CA HIS A 65 0.44 11.63 -18.87
C HIS A 65 -0.41 12.82 -18.38
N ALA A 66 -1.69 12.62 -18.03
CA ALA A 66 -2.50 13.67 -17.43
C ALA A 66 -2.10 13.96 -15.96
N GLN A 67 -1.44 13.02 -15.28
CA GLN A 67 -1.15 13.07 -13.84
C GLN A 67 0.24 13.61 -13.50
N TYR A 68 1.12 13.77 -14.50
CA TYR A 68 2.47 14.27 -14.31
C TYR A 68 2.93 15.22 -15.41
N ARG A 69 3.97 16.00 -15.13
CA ARG A 69 4.77 16.72 -16.15
C ARG A 69 6.23 16.42 -15.92
N ARG A 70 6.95 16.01 -16.95
CA ARG A 70 8.40 15.89 -16.90
C ARG A 70 9.00 17.29 -16.92
N VAL A 71 10.03 17.54 -16.12
CA VAL A 71 10.70 18.84 -16.06
C VAL A 71 12.21 18.72 -16.09
N SER A 72 12.89 19.74 -16.62
CA SER A 72 14.34 19.88 -16.56
C SER A 72 14.79 20.26 -15.15
N GLU A 73 16.11 20.30 -14.92
CA GLU A 73 16.66 20.81 -13.66
C GLU A 73 16.29 22.28 -13.41
N GLN A 74 16.19 23.09 -14.46
CA GLN A 74 15.76 24.49 -14.40
C GLN A 74 14.23 24.66 -14.28
N GLY A 75 13.47 23.55 -14.26
CA GLY A 75 12.01 23.58 -14.11
C GLY A 75 11.24 23.80 -15.42
N GLU A 76 11.90 23.70 -16.57
CA GLU A 76 11.23 23.78 -17.87
C GLU A 76 10.44 22.49 -18.12
N VAL A 77 9.21 22.62 -18.61
CA VAL A 77 8.38 21.46 -18.94
C VAL A 77 8.97 20.79 -20.18
N LEU A 78 9.39 19.53 -20.00
CA LEU A 78 9.88 18.69 -21.07
C LEU A 78 8.72 17.90 -21.69
N PRO A 79 8.86 17.46 -22.95
CA PRO A 79 7.94 16.49 -23.53
C PRO A 79 7.77 15.28 -22.61
N ALA A 80 6.55 14.73 -22.64
CA ALA A 80 6.32 13.42 -22.07
C ALA A 80 7.31 12.41 -22.67
N TRP A 81 7.68 11.41 -21.88
CA TRP A 81 8.51 10.35 -22.41
C TRP A 81 7.68 9.51 -23.38
N GLU A 82 8.04 9.55 -24.65
CA GLU A 82 7.50 8.72 -25.72
C GLU A 82 8.59 7.71 -26.10
N GLY A 83 8.54 6.50 -25.57
CA GLY A 83 9.51 5.46 -25.88
C GLY A 83 9.02 4.09 -25.41
N GLN A 84 9.21 3.07 -26.26
CA GLN A 84 8.77 1.69 -26.03
C GLN A 84 9.69 0.93 -25.04
N ASP A 85 10.83 1.52 -24.67
CA ASP A 85 11.84 0.95 -23.74
C ASP A 85 11.83 1.64 -22.36
N ALA A 86 10.66 2.05 -21.89
CA ALA A 86 10.51 2.74 -20.61
C ALA A 86 9.75 1.86 -19.62
N GLY A 87 10.43 1.49 -18.53
CA GLY A 87 9.77 0.97 -17.35
C GLY A 87 8.93 2.06 -16.67
N TRP A 88 8.40 1.74 -15.49
CA TRP A 88 7.57 2.68 -14.74
C TRP A 88 7.72 2.48 -13.25
N VAL A 89 7.44 3.55 -12.50
CA VAL A 89 7.32 3.50 -11.05
C VAL A 89 6.02 4.15 -10.60
N ARG A 90 5.34 3.50 -9.67
CA ARG A 90 4.19 4.02 -8.94
C ARG A 90 4.67 4.66 -7.65
N VAL A 91 4.46 5.96 -7.54
CA VAL A 91 4.85 6.75 -6.38
C VAL A 91 3.65 6.96 -5.46
N LEU A 92 3.86 6.67 -4.17
CA LEU A 92 2.81 6.65 -3.15
C LEU A 92 3.21 7.55 -1.98
N ALA A 93 2.44 8.61 -1.73
CA ALA A 93 2.70 9.50 -0.61
C ALA A 93 1.44 10.22 -0.15
N ARG A 94 1.54 10.91 0.98
CA ARG A 94 0.51 11.85 1.45
C ARG A 94 1.11 13.19 1.82
N VAL A 95 0.55 14.26 1.26
CA VAL A 95 0.86 15.65 1.58
C VAL A 95 -0.12 16.17 2.62
N MET A 96 0.41 16.72 3.70
CA MET A 96 -0.34 17.27 4.82
C MET A 96 0.25 18.62 5.23
N LEU A 97 -0.50 19.43 5.97
CA LEU A 97 0.05 20.59 6.66
C LEU A 97 0.50 20.19 8.07
N SER A 98 1.66 20.68 8.48
CA SER A 98 2.21 20.48 9.83
C SER A 98 2.90 21.76 10.34
N PRO A 99 3.00 21.98 11.66
CA PRO A 99 3.82 23.07 12.21
C PRO A 99 5.28 22.97 11.75
N LYS A 100 5.95 24.11 11.49
CA LYS A 100 7.31 24.16 10.89
C LYS A 100 8.33 23.23 11.55
N ARG A 101 8.32 23.14 12.89
CA ARG A 101 9.25 22.28 13.66
C ARG A 101 9.17 20.80 13.25
N ARG A 102 8.03 20.35 12.72
CA ARG A 102 7.82 18.96 12.26
C ARG A 102 8.16 18.74 10.78
N VAL A 103 8.23 19.80 9.98
CA VAL A 103 8.58 19.74 8.55
C VAL A 103 10.08 19.53 8.34
N LEU A 104 10.90 19.98 9.30
CA LEU A 104 12.36 19.82 9.28
C LEU A 104 12.84 18.36 9.46
N LEU A 105 11.94 17.44 9.84
CA LEU A 105 12.28 16.03 9.99
C LEU A 105 12.17 15.35 8.62
N ARG A 106 13.31 15.02 8.02
CA ARG A 106 13.36 14.25 6.76
C ARG A 106 12.70 12.88 6.98
N ARG A 107 11.60 12.64 6.25
CA ARG A 107 10.87 11.36 6.30
C ARG A 107 11.39 10.42 5.22
N THR A 108 11.43 9.13 5.53
CA THR A 108 11.83 8.12 4.55
C THR A 108 11.05 6.82 4.71
N SER A 109 10.75 6.19 3.58
CA SER A 109 10.22 4.83 3.49
C SER A 109 11.24 3.86 2.86
N VAL A 110 12.51 4.27 2.78
CA VAL A 110 13.58 3.44 2.23
C VAL A 110 13.90 2.30 3.22
N PRO A 111 14.05 1.05 2.74
CA PRO A 111 14.41 -0.08 3.59
C PRO A 111 15.65 0.23 4.46
N GLY A 112 15.65 -0.17 5.73
CA GLY A 112 16.75 0.06 6.68
C GLY A 112 16.99 1.51 7.11
N ARG A 113 16.37 2.51 6.45
CA ARG A 113 16.42 3.93 6.85
C ARG A 113 15.11 4.40 7.48
N ALA A 114 14.00 3.74 7.17
CA ALA A 114 12.69 4.01 7.77
C ALA A 114 12.70 3.83 9.32
N GLU A 115 13.61 3.00 9.83
CA GLU A 115 13.85 2.77 11.27
C GLU A 115 14.36 4.02 11.99
N ALA A 116 15.09 4.91 11.30
CA ALA A 116 15.66 6.12 11.89
C ALA A 116 14.62 7.21 12.22
N LEU A 117 13.34 6.98 11.89
CA LEU A 117 12.24 7.84 12.31
C LEU A 117 11.98 7.64 13.81
N ARG A 118 12.77 8.33 14.64
CA ARG A 118 12.59 8.43 16.10
C ARG A 118 11.10 8.51 16.44
N ALA A 119 10.67 7.63 17.35
CA ALA A 119 9.31 7.56 17.87
C ALA A 119 8.85 8.94 18.35
N MET A 120 8.17 9.69 17.48
CA MET A 120 7.48 10.91 17.88
C MET A 120 6.22 10.49 18.61
N ARG A 121 6.36 10.34 19.93
CA ARG A 121 5.29 10.05 20.88
C ARG A 121 4.13 11.06 20.73
N GLY A 122 2.90 10.55 20.73
CA GLY A 122 1.67 11.33 20.96
C GLY A 122 0.64 11.35 19.82
N TRP A 123 -0.64 11.34 20.23
CA TRP A 123 -1.89 11.46 19.46
C TRP A 123 -1.89 12.59 18.40
N ARG A 124 -0.98 13.56 18.54
CA ARG A 124 -0.78 14.71 17.65
C ARG A 124 -0.30 14.32 16.24
N ASN A 125 0.12 13.07 15.99
CA ASN A 125 0.40 12.56 14.64
C ASN A 125 -0.88 12.25 13.83
N PHE A 126 -2.01 12.07 14.49
CA PHE A 126 -3.30 11.74 13.85
C PHE A 126 -4.12 12.98 13.45
N PHE A 127 -3.78 14.16 13.99
CA PHE A 127 -4.30 15.44 13.48
C PHE A 127 -3.59 15.80 12.18
N THR A 128 -4.11 15.26 11.08
CA THR A 128 -3.62 15.52 9.72
C THR A 128 -4.52 16.54 9.05
N VAL A 129 -4.03 17.78 8.90
CA VAL A 129 -4.70 18.75 8.02
C VAL A 129 -4.32 18.39 6.59
N GLN A 130 -5.30 18.04 5.78
CA GLN A 130 -5.10 17.64 4.38
C GLN A 130 -4.57 18.83 3.56
N ALA A 131 -3.63 18.56 2.65
CA ALA A 131 -3.08 19.57 1.76
C ALA A 131 -3.40 19.20 0.30
N PRO A 132 -4.63 19.50 -0.18
CA PRO A 132 -5.05 19.11 -1.52
C PRO A 132 -4.45 19.99 -2.61
N GLY A 133 -4.22 19.41 -3.79
CA GLY A 133 -3.77 20.12 -4.98
C GLY A 133 -2.35 20.70 -4.88
N VAL A 134 -1.56 20.26 -3.91
CA VAL A 134 -0.16 20.65 -3.74
C VAL A 134 0.67 20.02 -4.85
N THR A 135 1.44 20.84 -5.55
CA THR A 135 2.42 20.36 -6.52
C THR A 135 3.64 19.81 -5.78
N VAL A 136 4.04 18.60 -6.13
CA VAL A 136 5.22 17.93 -5.59
C VAL A 136 6.16 17.59 -6.74
N THR A 137 7.43 17.94 -6.59
CA THR A 137 8.50 17.49 -7.48
C THR A 137 8.96 16.12 -7.02
N VAL A 138 8.99 15.15 -7.91
CA VAL A 138 9.47 13.80 -7.69
C VAL A 138 10.68 13.58 -8.57
N GLU A 139 11.83 13.28 -7.97
CA GLU A 139 13.05 12.92 -8.68
C GLU A 139 13.32 11.43 -8.48
N VAL A 140 13.41 10.67 -9.57
CA VAL A 140 13.69 9.23 -9.56
C VAL A 140 14.47 8.87 -10.81
N ALA A 141 15.50 8.02 -10.67
CA ALA A 141 16.37 7.59 -11.78
C ALA A 141 16.89 8.76 -12.66
N GLY A 142 17.28 9.87 -12.04
CA GLY A 142 17.80 11.06 -12.73
C GLY A 142 16.76 11.89 -13.50
N HIS A 143 15.46 11.62 -13.33
CA HIS A 143 14.39 12.36 -13.98
C HIS A 143 13.47 13.04 -12.98
N ARG A 144 13.06 14.27 -13.29
CA ARG A 144 12.16 15.08 -12.45
C ARG A 144 10.76 15.15 -13.03
N TYR A 145 9.78 14.97 -12.16
CA TYR A 145 8.37 15.02 -12.49
C TYR A 145 7.62 15.92 -11.52
N LEU A 146 6.73 16.76 -12.04
CA LEU A 146 5.74 17.48 -11.25
C LEU A 146 4.46 16.64 -11.19
N VAL A 147 4.02 16.31 -9.97
CA VAL A 147 2.74 15.65 -9.71
C VAL A 147 1.89 16.52 -8.78
N ARG A 148 0.59 16.22 -8.66
CA ARG A 148 -0.32 16.93 -7.75
C ARG A 148 -1.01 15.99 -6.79
N SER A 149 -1.10 16.41 -5.52
CA SER A 149 -1.91 15.71 -4.53
C SER A 149 -3.40 15.82 -4.85
N ASP A 150 -4.14 14.76 -4.54
CA ASP A 150 -5.58 14.67 -4.68
C ASP A 150 -6.34 15.48 -3.59
N PRO A 151 -7.68 15.51 -3.60
CA PRO A 151 -8.45 16.17 -2.56
C PRO A 151 -8.18 15.68 -1.12
N GLY A 152 -7.76 14.43 -0.95
CA GLY A 152 -7.38 13.82 0.33
C GLY A 152 -5.93 14.10 0.76
N GLY A 153 -5.15 14.75 -0.11
CA GLY A 153 -3.72 14.98 0.02
C GLY A 153 -2.86 13.82 -0.47
N TYR A 154 -3.43 12.78 -1.08
CA TYR A 154 -2.67 11.61 -1.54
C TYR A 154 -2.01 11.85 -2.90
N ILE A 155 -0.87 11.21 -3.10
CA ILE A 155 -0.18 11.04 -4.37
C ILE A 155 -0.17 9.54 -4.64
N ASP A 156 -0.86 9.12 -5.68
CA ASP A 156 -0.86 7.76 -6.22
C ASP A 156 -0.79 7.88 -7.74
N VAL A 157 0.43 7.95 -8.26
CA VAL A 157 0.70 8.26 -9.68
C VAL A 157 1.71 7.26 -10.23
N VAL A 158 1.48 6.80 -11.45
CA VAL A 158 2.46 6.03 -12.23
C VAL A 158 3.21 6.99 -13.14
N ILE A 159 4.53 7.01 -13.04
CA ILE A 159 5.44 7.83 -13.85
C ILE A 159 6.43 6.93 -14.59
N PRO A 160 6.86 7.30 -15.82
CA PRO A 160 7.86 6.53 -16.54
C PRO A 160 9.21 6.60 -15.82
N SER A 161 10.00 5.52 -15.89
CA SER A 161 11.29 5.41 -15.19
C SER A 161 12.26 4.50 -15.94
N ARG A 162 13.56 4.80 -15.85
CA ARG A 162 14.66 3.91 -16.28
C ARG A 162 15.25 3.10 -15.13
N ALA A 163 14.60 3.10 -13.97
CA ALA A 163 15.08 2.36 -12.82
C ALA A 163 15.21 0.86 -13.18
N GLU A 164 16.39 0.29 -12.94
CA GLU A 164 16.65 -1.14 -13.09
C GLU A 164 15.96 -1.94 -11.97
N ALA A 165 16.00 -3.28 -12.04
CA ALA A 165 15.49 -4.11 -10.96
C ALA A 165 16.17 -3.81 -9.61
N GLY A 166 15.41 -3.81 -8.52
CA GLY A 166 15.91 -3.57 -7.16
C GLY A 166 15.27 -2.40 -6.43
N TRP A 167 15.92 -1.95 -5.35
CA TRP A 167 15.45 -0.84 -4.52
C TRP A 167 16.04 0.49 -4.99
N HIS A 168 15.18 1.47 -5.21
CA HIS A 168 15.54 2.82 -5.62
C HIS A 168 15.00 3.86 -4.64
N GLU A 169 15.62 5.03 -4.62
CA GLU A 169 15.11 6.19 -3.91
C GLU A 169 14.44 7.16 -4.89
N ALA A 170 13.26 7.65 -4.52
CA ALA A 170 12.65 8.81 -5.16
C ALA A 170 12.57 9.98 -4.17
N VAL A 171 13.18 11.11 -4.51
CA VAL A 171 13.16 12.30 -3.67
C VAL A 171 11.94 13.14 -3.99
N MET A 172 11.17 13.49 -2.96
CA MET A 172 9.96 14.29 -3.10
C MET A 172 10.15 15.64 -2.43
N THR A 173 9.85 16.74 -3.13
CA THR A 173 9.94 18.10 -2.60
C THR A 173 8.72 18.94 -2.91
N THR A 174 8.33 19.82 -1.99
CA THR A 174 7.29 20.84 -2.23
C THR A 174 7.90 22.24 -2.32
N ALA A 175 7.18 23.18 -2.95
CA ALA A 175 7.62 24.57 -3.09
C ALA A 175 7.87 25.28 -1.75
N HIS A 176 7.28 24.80 -0.64
CA HIS A 176 7.43 25.39 0.68
C HIS A 176 8.29 24.56 1.64
N GLY A 177 9.18 23.72 1.11
CA GLY A 177 10.24 23.06 1.87
C GLY A 177 9.86 21.72 2.50
N GLY A 178 8.71 21.14 2.15
CA GLY A 178 8.42 19.75 2.49
C GLY A 178 9.36 18.84 1.73
N GLN A 179 10.07 17.93 2.42
CA GLN A 179 10.99 16.98 1.81
C GLN A 179 10.80 15.57 2.37
N ALA A 180 10.84 14.58 1.49
CA ALA A 180 10.79 13.16 1.85
C ALA A 180 11.56 12.30 0.84
N THR A 181 11.97 11.11 1.26
CA THR A 181 12.62 10.13 0.38
C THR A 181 11.83 8.83 0.38
N LEU A 182 11.22 8.53 -0.77
CA LEU A 182 10.40 7.37 -1.04
C LEU A 182 11.28 6.19 -1.42
N GLY A 183 11.14 5.04 -0.76
CA GLY A 183 11.68 3.77 -1.27
C GLY A 183 10.78 3.22 -2.38
N VAL A 184 11.36 2.79 -3.50
CA VAL A 184 10.65 2.21 -4.64
C VAL A 184 11.21 0.83 -4.96
N ARG A 185 10.39 -0.22 -4.87
CA ARG A 185 10.78 -1.58 -5.28
C ARG A 185 10.46 -1.80 -6.76
N VAL A 186 11.49 -1.87 -7.60
CA VAL A 186 11.35 -2.13 -9.04
C VAL A 186 11.63 -3.60 -9.31
N LEU A 187 10.72 -4.27 -10.01
CA LEU A 187 10.82 -5.69 -10.38
C LEU A 187 11.36 -5.80 -11.80
N GLY A 188 12.24 -6.77 -12.04
CA GLY A 188 12.81 -7.07 -13.36
C GLY A 188 12.13 -8.26 -14.04
N SER A 189 12.54 -8.58 -15.26
CA SER A 189 12.00 -9.74 -16.01
C SER A 189 12.34 -11.10 -15.37
N GLY A 190 13.39 -11.15 -14.53
CA GLY A 190 13.76 -12.32 -13.75
C GLY A 190 12.84 -12.63 -12.57
N THR A 191 11.94 -11.70 -12.19
CA THR A 191 10.96 -11.94 -11.13
C THR A 191 9.86 -12.87 -11.63
N SER A 192 9.82 -14.11 -11.16
CA SER A 192 8.80 -15.11 -11.53
C SER A 192 7.80 -15.41 -10.42
N VAL A 193 8.13 -15.09 -9.17
CA VAL A 193 7.29 -15.39 -8.01
C VAL A 193 7.46 -14.33 -6.93
N GLY A 194 6.39 -14.07 -6.18
CA GLY A 194 6.37 -13.12 -5.08
C GLY A 194 5.33 -13.47 -4.02
N LEU A 195 5.21 -12.62 -3.00
CA LEU A 195 4.25 -12.77 -1.92
C LEU A 195 3.31 -11.56 -1.86
N VAL A 196 2.00 -11.83 -1.75
CA VAL A 196 1.00 -10.86 -1.31
C VAL A 196 0.41 -11.34 0.00
N SER A 197 0.50 -10.52 1.04
CA SER A 197 -0.02 -10.86 2.36
C SER A 197 -1.02 -9.83 2.88
N ASP A 198 -2.11 -10.27 3.50
CA ASP A 198 -2.85 -9.40 4.43
C ASP A 198 -1.99 -9.03 5.64
N ILE A 199 -2.36 -7.95 6.31
CA ILE A 199 -1.71 -7.45 7.52
C ILE A 199 -2.53 -7.82 8.75
N ASP A 200 -3.79 -7.38 8.78
CA ASP A 200 -4.64 -7.46 9.96
C ASP A 200 -5.06 -8.91 10.17
N ASP A 201 -4.88 -9.42 11.39
CA ASP A 201 -5.15 -10.83 11.77
C ASP A 201 -4.40 -11.89 10.95
N THR A 202 -3.46 -11.48 10.09
CA THR A 202 -2.56 -12.36 9.32
C THR A 202 -1.11 -12.20 9.74
N ALA A 203 -0.56 -10.98 9.65
CA ALA A 203 0.80 -10.66 10.09
C ALA A 203 0.82 -10.16 11.54
N ILE A 204 -0.28 -9.55 11.99
CA ILE A 204 -0.45 -8.94 13.30
C ILE A 204 -1.73 -9.47 13.94
N VAL A 205 -1.67 -9.84 15.22
CA VAL A 205 -2.86 -10.17 16.01
C VAL A 205 -3.55 -8.88 16.46
N THR A 206 -4.80 -8.65 16.02
CA THR A 206 -5.56 -7.43 16.37
C THR A 206 -6.45 -7.69 17.58
N SER A 207 -5.89 -7.66 18.79
CA SER A 207 -6.64 -7.92 20.03
C SER A 207 -7.46 -6.73 20.53
N LEU A 208 -8.44 -6.20 19.76
CA LEU A 208 -9.28 -5.10 20.25
C LEU A 208 -10.79 -5.28 20.00
N PRO A 209 -11.62 -5.19 21.06
CA PRO A 209 -13.07 -5.10 20.93
C PRO A 209 -13.51 -3.92 20.05
N ARG A 210 -14.51 -4.13 19.18
CA ARG A 210 -15.06 -3.13 18.23
C ARG A 210 -15.27 -1.70 18.74
N PRO A 211 -15.84 -1.44 19.94
CA PRO A 211 -15.99 -0.07 20.44
C PRO A 211 -14.65 0.64 20.71
N LEU A 212 -13.56 -0.11 20.83
CA LEU A 212 -12.20 0.40 20.99
C LEU A 212 -11.43 0.52 19.67
N LEU A 213 -12.01 0.24 18.49
CA LEU A 213 -11.36 0.53 17.19
C LEU A 213 -11.22 2.05 16.93
N ALA A 214 -12.17 2.85 17.42
CA ALA A 214 -12.01 4.32 17.43
C ALA A 214 -10.86 4.76 18.36
N ILE A 215 -10.66 3.99 19.42
CA ILE A 215 -9.52 4.07 20.33
C ILE A 215 -8.26 3.55 19.63
N TRP A 216 -8.26 2.48 18.83
CA TRP A 216 -7.11 2.06 18.02
C TRP A 216 -6.58 3.20 17.16
N ASN A 217 -7.45 3.91 16.44
CA ASN A 217 -7.08 5.12 15.68
C ASN A 217 -6.44 6.22 16.54
N SER A 218 -6.67 6.22 17.86
CA SER A 218 -6.15 7.17 18.84
C SER A 218 -4.97 6.64 19.68
N PHE A 219 -4.84 5.31 19.81
CA PHE A 219 -3.95 4.57 20.72
C PHE A 219 -2.78 3.85 20.02
N ILE A 220 -2.53 4.13 18.73
CA ILE A 220 -1.30 3.79 17.97
C ILE A 220 -0.07 4.55 18.53
N LEU A 221 0.08 4.56 19.85
CA LEU A 221 1.10 5.29 20.61
C LEU A 221 1.94 4.36 21.48
N HIS A 222 1.52 3.10 21.63
CA HIS A 222 2.31 2.07 22.28
C HIS A 222 2.55 0.96 21.27
N GLU A 223 3.80 0.80 20.87
CA GLU A 223 4.26 -0.35 20.05
C GLU A 223 4.01 -1.68 20.80
N ASP A 224 3.83 -1.61 22.12
CA ASP A 224 3.61 -2.73 23.06
C ASP A 224 2.23 -3.43 22.98
N ALA A 225 1.26 -2.91 22.22
CA ALA A 225 -0.08 -3.50 22.10
C ALA A 225 -0.28 -4.36 20.84
N ARG A 226 0.77 -4.52 20.01
CA ARG A 226 0.73 -5.30 18.77
C ARG A 226 1.60 -6.52 18.92
N THR A 227 1.03 -7.70 18.68
CA THR A 227 1.78 -8.96 18.70
C THR A 227 1.88 -9.47 17.27
N ALA A 228 3.10 -9.76 16.82
CA ALA A 228 3.31 -10.41 15.53
C ALA A 228 2.79 -11.84 15.61
N VAL A 229 2.13 -12.31 14.54
CA VAL A 229 1.72 -13.72 14.47
C VAL A 229 2.98 -14.60 14.53
N PRO A 230 3.05 -15.58 15.44
CA PRO A 230 4.20 -16.47 15.57
C PRO A 230 4.59 -17.10 14.23
N GLY A 231 5.90 -17.16 13.95
CA GLY A 231 6.44 -17.81 12.75
C GLY A 231 6.17 -17.11 11.42
N MET A 232 5.27 -16.12 11.33
CA MET A 232 4.84 -15.56 10.06
C MET A 232 5.97 -14.84 9.29
N ALA A 233 6.76 -14.03 10.00
CA ALA A 233 7.93 -13.39 9.40
C ALA A 233 8.98 -14.42 8.93
N ARG A 234 9.12 -15.56 9.64
CA ARG A 234 10.01 -16.66 9.21
C ARG A 234 9.49 -17.31 7.93
N LEU A 235 8.19 -17.61 7.86
CA LEU A 235 7.56 -18.17 6.67
C LEU A 235 7.84 -17.30 5.44
N TYR A 236 7.64 -15.98 5.54
CA TYR A 236 7.86 -15.09 4.38
C TYR A 236 9.31 -15.08 3.92
N ARG A 237 10.27 -15.12 4.85
CA ARG A 237 11.70 -15.22 4.50
C ARG A 237 12.05 -16.59 3.91
N GLN A 238 11.45 -17.67 4.39
CA GLN A 238 11.65 -19.01 3.81
C GLN A 238 11.12 -19.07 2.38
N LEU A 239 9.91 -18.55 2.13
CA LEU A 239 9.34 -18.45 0.77
C LEU A 239 10.28 -17.70 -0.18
N GLY A 240 10.90 -16.60 0.28
CA GLY A 240 11.85 -15.85 -0.54
C GLY A 240 13.25 -16.43 -0.65
N SER A 241 13.63 -17.42 0.17
CA SER A 241 15.04 -17.85 0.30
C SER A 241 15.61 -18.58 -0.93
N HIS A 242 14.74 -19.11 -1.80
CA HIS A 242 15.11 -19.80 -3.03
C HIS A 242 14.97 -18.93 -4.30
N HIS A 243 14.65 -17.65 -4.15
CA HIS A 243 14.41 -16.74 -5.26
C HIS A 243 15.34 -15.54 -5.17
N GLU A 244 16.07 -15.27 -6.26
CA GLU A 244 17.02 -14.15 -6.33
C GLU A 244 16.31 -12.78 -6.22
N ASP A 245 15.11 -12.68 -6.79
CA ASP A 245 14.24 -11.50 -6.70
C ASP A 245 12.84 -11.90 -6.21
N PHE A 246 12.59 -11.77 -4.90
CA PHE A 246 11.31 -12.09 -4.27
C PHE A 246 10.61 -10.83 -3.72
N PRO A 247 9.66 -10.24 -4.46
CA PRO A 247 8.90 -9.10 -3.99
C PRO A 247 7.87 -9.52 -2.95
N VAL A 248 7.77 -8.73 -1.87
CA VAL A 248 6.71 -8.85 -0.87
C VAL A 248 5.82 -7.62 -0.91
N PHE A 249 4.52 -7.84 -1.09
CA PHE A 249 3.48 -6.83 -1.03
C PHE A 249 2.56 -7.12 0.15
N TYR A 250 2.17 -6.07 0.85
CA TYR A 250 1.18 -6.14 1.91
C TYR A 250 -0.12 -5.48 1.47
N LEU A 251 -1.25 -6.10 1.74
CA LEU A 251 -2.56 -5.68 1.25
C LEU A 251 -3.56 -5.63 2.40
N SER A 252 -3.91 -4.44 2.88
CA SER A 252 -4.80 -4.27 4.05
C SER A 252 -5.96 -3.32 3.76
N THR A 253 -7.04 -3.52 4.50
CA THR A 253 -8.21 -2.62 4.52
C THR A 253 -8.02 -1.42 5.46
N GLY A 254 -6.92 -1.40 6.21
CA GLY A 254 -6.52 -0.32 7.08
C GLY A 254 -6.20 0.99 6.34
N ALA A 255 -6.13 2.07 7.11
CA ALA A 255 -5.86 3.41 6.60
C ALA A 255 -4.36 3.63 6.29
N TRP A 256 -4.05 4.39 5.24
CA TRP A 256 -2.68 4.87 4.98
C TRP A 256 -1.98 5.55 6.17
N ASN A 257 -2.74 6.15 7.10
CA ASN A 257 -2.20 6.80 8.29
C ASN A 257 -1.40 5.86 9.20
N VAL A 258 -1.66 4.54 9.15
CA VAL A 258 -0.96 3.57 10.00
C VAL A 258 0.36 3.08 9.40
N VAL A 259 0.57 3.30 8.09
CA VAL A 259 1.72 2.75 7.33
C VAL A 259 3.07 3.06 7.99
N PRO A 260 3.38 4.30 8.41
CA PRO A 260 4.69 4.57 9.01
C PRO A 260 4.93 3.77 10.29
N THR A 261 3.88 3.50 11.08
CA THR A 261 3.99 2.65 12.28
C THR A 261 4.07 1.18 11.90
N MET A 262 3.37 0.74 10.85
CA MET A 262 3.46 -0.65 10.37
C MET A 262 4.83 -0.98 9.80
N LEU A 263 5.44 -0.08 9.04
CA LEU A 263 6.80 -0.28 8.53
C LEU A 263 7.82 -0.46 9.66
N ARG A 264 7.72 0.33 10.75
CA ARG A 264 8.59 0.17 11.93
C ARG A 264 8.33 -1.17 12.64
N PHE A 265 7.07 -1.52 12.83
CA PHE A 265 6.69 -2.79 13.46
C PHE A 265 7.20 -3.99 12.65
N PHE A 266 7.00 -3.98 11.33
CA PHE A 266 7.51 -5.03 10.44
C PHE A 266 9.02 -5.14 10.46
N ALA A 267 9.74 -4.01 10.40
CA ALA A 267 11.19 -4.00 10.54
C ALA A 267 11.63 -4.61 11.89
N HIS A 268 11.01 -4.20 13.00
CA HIS A 268 11.33 -4.70 14.34
C HIS A 268 11.12 -6.22 14.48
N HIS A 269 10.06 -6.76 13.87
CA HIS A 269 9.76 -8.20 13.90
C HIS A 269 10.39 -8.99 12.74
N GLY A 270 11.24 -8.37 11.92
CA GLY A 270 11.98 -9.00 10.83
C GLY A 270 11.12 -9.40 9.63
N PHE A 271 9.94 -8.82 9.44
CA PHE A 271 9.17 -8.99 8.22
C PHE A 271 9.92 -8.39 7.02
N PRO A 272 9.88 -9.03 5.84
CA PRO A 272 10.48 -8.45 4.63
C PRO A 272 9.93 -7.06 4.33
N HIS A 273 10.80 -6.14 3.92
CA HIS A 273 10.35 -4.79 3.56
C HIS A 273 9.60 -4.82 2.21
N GLY A 274 8.46 -4.13 2.13
CA GLY A 274 7.60 -4.21 0.96
C GLY A 274 6.57 -3.08 0.82
N PRO A 275 6.01 -2.85 -0.39
CA PRO A 275 4.90 -1.94 -0.58
C PRO A 275 3.67 -2.34 0.24
N MET A 276 3.04 -1.37 0.89
CA MET A 276 1.78 -1.54 1.62
C MET A 276 0.63 -0.92 0.81
N LEU A 277 -0.22 -1.76 0.24
CA LEU A 277 -1.40 -1.41 -0.53
C LEU A 277 -2.59 -1.23 0.41
N MET A 278 -2.67 -0.05 1.02
CA MET A 278 -3.72 0.29 2.00
C MET A 278 -4.97 0.87 1.34
N THR A 279 -6.05 0.97 2.11
CA THR A 279 -7.26 1.67 1.70
C THR A 279 -7.19 3.15 2.10
N ASP A 280 -7.70 4.06 1.26
CA ASP A 280 -7.91 5.44 1.73
C ASP A 280 -9.05 5.47 2.74
N PHE A 281 -8.68 5.65 4.02
CA PHE A 281 -9.63 5.97 5.06
C PHE A 281 -9.84 7.49 5.09
N GLY A 282 -11.09 7.89 4.93
CA GLY A 282 -11.54 9.28 4.91
C GLY A 282 -12.76 9.45 4.01
N PRO A 283 -13.68 10.38 4.32
CA PRO A 283 -14.83 10.67 3.48
C PRO A 283 -14.34 11.10 2.10
N THR A 284 -14.34 10.18 1.16
CA THR A 284 -14.09 10.42 -0.25
C THR A 284 -15.34 10.01 -1.00
N ASN A 285 -15.49 10.55 -2.21
CA ASN A 285 -16.77 10.88 -2.87
C ASN A 285 -17.67 9.71 -3.32
N THR A 286 -17.55 8.51 -2.74
CA THR A 286 -18.33 7.32 -3.14
C THR A 286 -19.15 6.66 -2.02
N GLY A 287 -18.95 6.98 -0.74
CA GLY A 287 -19.81 6.45 0.31
C GLY A 287 -19.23 6.54 1.72
N ILE A 288 -20.07 6.34 2.72
CA ILE A 288 -19.69 6.30 4.15
C ILE A 288 -19.02 4.97 4.52
N PHE A 289 -19.02 3.97 3.62
CA PHE A 289 -18.25 2.73 3.76
C PHE A 289 -17.65 2.34 2.41
N ARG A 290 -16.32 2.17 2.36
CA ARG A 290 -15.65 1.50 1.24
C ARG A 290 -15.68 0.00 1.51
N SER A 291 -15.93 -0.80 0.48
CA SER A 291 -15.80 -2.25 0.58
C SER A 291 -14.33 -2.62 0.63
N GLY A 292 -13.85 -3.10 1.79
CA GLY A 292 -12.49 -3.64 1.93
C GLY A 292 -12.23 -4.79 0.97
N ARG A 293 -13.25 -5.61 0.70
CA ARG A 293 -13.23 -6.66 -0.33
C ARG A 293 -12.91 -6.13 -1.72
N GLU A 294 -13.61 -5.08 -2.16
CA GLU A 294 -13.38 -4.48 -3.49
C GLU A 294 -11.95 -3.91 -3.62
N HIS A 295 -11.41 -3.34 -2.53
CA HIS A 295 -10.01 -2.88 -2.50
C HIS A 295 -9.01 -4.04 -2.68
N LYS A 296 -9.21 -5.15 -1.95
CA LYS A 296 -8.35 -6.33 -2.07
C LYS A 296 -8.42 -6.94 -3.47
N GLU A 297 -9.62 -7.17 -3.99
CA GLU A 297 -9.84 -7.70 -5.34
C GLU A 297 -9.19 -6.81 -6.43
N ARG A 298 -9.40 -5.50 -6.36
CA ARG A 298 -8.81 -4.56 -7.33
C ARG A 298 -7.29 -4.54 -7.25
N SER A 299 -6.74 -4.64 -6.04
CA SER A 299 -5.29 -4.64 -5.83
C SER A 299 -4.64 -5.91 -6.40
N LEU A 300 -5.23 -7.09 -6.19
CA LEU A 300 -4.76 -8.34 -6.77
C LEU A 300 -4.81 -8.33 -8.31
N ARG A 301 -5.94 -7.94 -8.90
CA ARG A 301 -6.06 -7.80 -10.37
C ARG A 301 -5.05 -6.80 -10.93
N ARG A 302 -4.80 -5.70 -10.21
CA ARG A 302 -3.78 -4.73 -10.61
C ARG A 302 -2.38 -5.34 -10.56
N LEU A 303 -2.01 -6.08 -9.52
CA LEU A 303 -0.71 -6.74 -9.46
C LEU A 303 -0.51 -7.74 -10.61
N ALA A 304 -1.55 -8.48 -10.99
CA ALA A 304 -1.51 -9.35 -12.17
C ALA A 304 -1.32 -8.59 -13.50
N GLN A 305 -1.85 -7.37 -13.60
CA GLN A 305 -1.64 -6.48 -14.77
C GLN A 305 -0.26 -5.82 -14.76
N ASP A 306 0.17 -5.35 -13.58
CA ASP A 306 1.45 -4.69 -13.35
C ASP A 306 2.60 -5.68 -13.64
N PHE A 307 2.46 -6.95 -13.21
CA PHE A 307 3.48 -7.99 -13.31
C PHE A 307 2.95 -9.32 -13.88
N PRO A 308 2.75 -9.41 -15.21
CA PRO A 308 2.10 -10.56 -15.83
C PRO A 308 2.85 -11.89 -15.73
N ALA A 309 4.17 -11.86 -15.52
CA ALA A 309 5.01 -13.06 -15.40
C ALA A 309 5.11 -13.59 -13.96
N VAL A 310 4.58 -12.86 -12.96
CA VAL A 310 4.75 -13.20 -11.55
C VAL A 310 3.57 -14.04 -11.06
N LYS A 311 3.90 -15.15 -10.40
CA LYS A 311 2.98 -15.94 -9.57
C LYS A 311 3.05 -15.49 -8.11
N TRP A 312 1.91 -15.36 -7.45
CA TRP A 312 1.83 -14.85 -6.09
C TRP A 312 1.51 -15.96 -5.10
N TYR A 313 2.32 -16.10 -4.06
CA TYR A 313 1.88 -16.68 -2.80
C TYR A 313 0.88 -15.71 -2.17
N LEU A 314 -0.32 -16.20 -1.85
CA LEU A 314 -1.36 -15.39 -1.22
C LEU A 314 -1.52 -15.84 0.24
N VAL A 315 -1.24 -14.94 1.19
CA VAL A 315 -1.34 -15.24 2.62
C VAL A 315 -2.37 -14.32 3.27
N GLY A 316 -3.36 -14.89 3.93
CA GLY A 316 -4.46 -14.14 4.57
C GLY A 316 -5.02 -14.88 5.78
N ASP A 317 -6.18 -14.45 6.28
CA ASP A 317 -6.87 -15.05 7.43
C ASP A 317 -8.31 -15.50 7.11
N ASP A 318 -8.85 -16.41 7.90
CA ASP A 318 -10.22 -16.93 7.79
C ASP A 318 -11.28 -16.09 8.55
N GLY A 319 -10.88 -15.00 9.21
CA GLY A 319 -11.77 -14.06 9.87
C GLY A 319 -12.41 -13.06 8.91
N GLN A 320 -11.68 -12.69 7.87
CA GLN A 320 -12.15 -11.82 6.79
C GLN A 320 -12.64 -12.59 5.56
N HIS A 321 -12.70 -11.92 4.42
CA HIS A 321 -13.13 -12.47 3.14
C HIS A 321 -11.98 -13.06 2.31
N ASP A 322 -10.79 -13.25 2.90
CA ASP A 322 -9.57 -13.60 2.16
C ASP A 322 -9.65 -14.96 1.48
N PRO A 323 -10.18 -16.04 2.09
CA PRO A 323 -10.35 -17.31 1.42
C PRO A 323 -11.20 -17.20 0.15
N VAL A 324 -12.30 -16.44 0.23
CA VAL A 324 -13.20 -16.19 -0.91
C VAL A 324 -12.51 -15.34 -1.98
N ILE A 325 -11.86 -14.24 -1.59
CA ILE A 325 -11.16 -13.34 -2.53
C ILE A 325 -10.04 -14.08 -3.26
N TYR A 326 -9.23 -14.87 -2.55
CA TYR A 326 -8.11 -15.60 -3.13
C TYR A 326 -8.58 -16.74 -4.02
N ARG A 327 -9.64 -17.47 -3.65
CA ARG A 327 -10.26 -18.47 -4.52
C ARG A 327 -10.80 -17.85 -5.79
N ASP A 328 -11.58 -16.78 -5.68
CA ASP A 328 -12.19 -16.13 -6.84
C ASP A 328 -11.07 -15.63 -7.78
N PHE A 329 -9.98 -15.08 -7.22
CA PHE A 329 -8.79 -14.68 -7.98
C PHE A 329 -8.05 -15.87 -8.62
N ALA A 330 -7.85 -16.98 -7.90
CA ALA A 330 -7.23 -18.20 -8.45
C ALA A 330 -8.09 -18.86 -9.52
N THR A 331 -9.40 -18.69 -9.47
CA THR A 331 -10.34 -19.19 -10.48
C THR A 331 -10.31 -18.32 -11.75
N GLU A 332 -10.25 -16.99 -11.58
CA GLU A 332 -10.18 -16.03 -12.69
C GLU A 332 -8.80 -16.03 -13.37
N LEU A 333 -7.74 -16.17 -12.58
CA LEU A 333 -6.35 -15.93 -12.97
C LEU A 333 -5.38 -16.99 -12.37
N PRO A 334 -5.60 -18.30 -12.61
CA PRO A 334 -4.82 -19.38 -11.99
C PRO A 334 -3.32 -19.28 -12.29
N GLN A 335 -2.95 -18.77 -13.45
CA GLN A 335 -1.55 -18.59 -13.85
C GLN A 335 -0.79 -17.55 -13.00
N HIS A 336 -1.48 -16.76 -12.17
CA HIS A 336 -0.90 -15.76 -11.28
C HIS A 336 -0.86 -16.20 -9.82
N VAL A 337 -1.22 -17.45 -9.49
CA VAL A 337 -1.23 -17.95 -8.11
C VAL A 337 -0.22 -19.08 -7.97
N ALA A 338 0.68 -18.96 -7.00
CA ALA A 338 1.66 -20.00 -6.67
C ALA A 338 1.09 -20.97 -5.63
N ALA A 339 0.54 -20.43 -4.54
CA ALA A 339 -0.22 -21.16 -3.54
C ALA A 339 -1.01 -20.17 -2.67
N ILE A 340 -2.01 -20.68 -1.95
CA ILE A 340 -2.81 -19.93 -0.99
C ILE A 340 -2.57 -20.51 0.40
N ALA A 341 -2.29 -19.65 1.38
CA ALA A 341 -2.10 -20.02 2.77
C ALA A 341 -3.00 -19.16 3.66
N ILE A 342 -3.91 -19.81 4.40
CA ILE A 342 -4.89 -19.12 5.25
C ILE A 342 -4.57 -19.39 6.72
N ARG A 343 -4.40 -18.31 7.48
CA ARG A 343 -4.31 -18.37 8.93
C ARG A 343 -5.69 -18.63 9.53
N GLN A 344 -5.80 -19.68 10.34
CA GLN A 344 -7.00 -19.96 11.13
C GLN A 344 -6.99 -19.19 12.44
N LEU A 345 -7.99 -18.33 12.63
CA LEU A 345 -8.19 -17.61 13.89
C LEU A 345 -8.84 -18.52 14.92
N THR A 346 -8.38 -18.42 16.17
CA THR A 346 -9.09 -19.06 17.28
C THR A 346 -10.46 -18.43 17.47
N PHE A 347 -11.39 -19.15 18.10
CA PHE A 347 -12.74 -18.62 18.40
C PHE A 347 -12.68 -17.26 19.12
N SER A 348 -11.76 -17.11 20.08
CA SER A 348 -11.57 -15.86 20.81
C SER A 348 -11.08 -14.73 19.91
N GLU A 349 -10.13 -15.00 19.01
CA GLU A 349 -9.65 -14.02 18.03
C GLU A 349 -10.74 -13.64 17.03
N ALA A 350 -11.47 -14.62 16.48
CA ALA A 350 -12.56 -14.40 15.53
C ALA A 350 -13.69 -13.55 16.13
N VAL A 351 -14.07 -13.80 17.39
CA VAL A 351 -15.07 -13.00 18.11
C VAL A 351 -14.56 -11.59 18.38
N LEU A 352 -13.29 -11.42 18.76
CA LEU A 352 -12.71 -10.10 19.01
C LEU A 352 -12.60 -9.26 17.73
N ALA A 353 -12.14 -9.87 16.63
CA ALA A 353 -11.97 -9.21 15.35
C ALA A 353 -13.33 -8.93 14.65
N HIS A 354 -14.27 -9.87 14.70
CA HIS A 354 -15.46 -9.84 13.83
C HIS A 354 -16.83 -9.90 14.56
N GLY A 355 -16.86 -9.99 15.89
CA GLY A 355 -18.06 -9.81 16.72
C GLY A 355 -19.08 -10.97 16.74
N LEU A 356 -19.13 -11.82 15.70
CA LEU A 356 -19.87 -13.08 15.66
C LEU A 356 -19.08 -14.13 14.86
N PRO A 357 -19.13 -15.44 15.18
CA PRO A 357 -18.38 -16.50 14.49
C PRO A 357 -18.90 -16.86 13.09
N THR A 358 -19.88 -16.11 12.56
CA THR A 358 -20.64 -16.50 11.37
C THR A 358 -19.79 -16.55 10.09
N ALA A 359 -18.70 -15.77 10.01
CA ALA A 359 -17.77 -15.79 8.87
C ALA A 359 -17.01 -17.13 8.74
N THR A 360 -16.68 -17.77 9.86
CA THR A 360 -15.91 -19.03 9.91
C THR A 360 -16.66 -20.20 9.26
N TYR A 361 -18.00 -20.23 9.35
CA TYR A 361 -18.80 -21.32 8.74
C TYR A 361 -18.94 -21.20 7.22
N ALA A 362 -19.04 -19.98 6.67
CA ALA A 362 -19.08 -19.75 5.23
C ALA A 362 -17.72 -20.02 4.57
N ASN A 363 -16.63 -19.74 5.29
CA ASN A 363 -15.26 -20.02 4.86
C ASN A 363 -14.95 -21.52 4.86
N LYS A 364 -15.53 -22.31 5.77
CA LYS A 364 -15.38 -23.78 5.77
C LYS A 364 -15.91 -24.45 4.49
N ALA A 365 -17.02 -23.95 3.94
CA ALA A 365 -17.53 -24.40 2.63
C ALA A 365 -16.65 -23.91 1.46
N ALA A 366 -15.96 -22.77 1.62
CA ALA A 366 -14.97 -22.30 0.66
C ALA A 366 -13.69 -23.16 0.70
N GLU A 367 -13.22 -23.55 1.89
CA GLU A 367 -12.11 -24.49 2.09
C GLU A 367 -12.42 -25.85 1.44
N GLU A 368 -13.60 -26.42 1.70
CA GLU A 368 -14.04 -27.71 1.12
C GLU A 368 -14.27 -27.64 -0.41
N SER A 369 -14.58 -26.45 -0.96
CA SER A 369 -14.76 -26.28 -2.42
C SER A 369 -13.48 -25.91 -3.17
N VAL A 370 -12.45 -25.37 -2.51
CA VAL A 370 -11.13 -25.10 -3.10
C VAL A 370 -10.35 -26.40 -3.32
N GLU A 371 -10.63 -27.47 -2.57
CA GLU A 371 -10.16 -28.83 -2.88
C GLU A 371 -10.84 -29.44 -4.13
N SER A 372 -11.72 -28.70 -4.83
CA SER A 372 -12.30 -29.16 -6.10
C SER A 372 -11.19 -29.36 -7.16
N PRO A 373 -11.22 -30.47 -7.91
CA PRO A 373 -10.20 -30.84 -8.90
C PRO A 373 -10.10 -29.91 -10.12
N ALA A 374 -10.84 -28.79 -10.16
CA ALA A 374 -10.84 -27.83 -11.25
C ALA A 374 -9.74 -26.75 -11.14
N VAL A 375 -9.14 -26.55 -9.96
CA VAL A 375 -8.06 -25.56 -9.75
C VAL A 375 -6.90 -26.25 -9.05
N GLU A 376 -5.82 -26.50 -9.79
CA GLU A 376 -4.59 -27.19 -9.33
C GLU A 376 -3.75 -26.37 -8.31
N THR A 377 -4.34 -25.31 -7.72
CA THR A 377 -3.62 -24.41 -6.80
C THR A 377 -3.54 -25.04 -5.42
N VAL A 378 -2.32 -25.13 -4.87
CA VAL A 378 -2.13 -25.61 -3.50
C VAL A 378 -2.77 -24.64 -2.51
N PHE A 379 -3.62 -25.17 -1.65
CA PHE A 379 -4.27 -24.46 -0.56
C PHE A 379 -3.88 -25.10 0.78
N VAL A 380 -3.41 -24.30 1.72
CA VAL A 380 -3.02 -24.76 3.06
C VAL A 380 -3.61 -23.87 4.14
N VAL A 381 -3.83 -24.46 5.32
CA VAL A 381 -4.43 -23.77 6.45
C VAL A 381 -3.64 -24.10 7.72
N GLY A 382 -3.53 -23.13 8.63
CA GLY A 382 -2.87 -23.33 9.92
C GLY A 382 -3.02 -22.13 10.86
N PRO A 383 -2.83 -22.30 12.18
CA PRO A 383 -3.07 -21.23 13.16
C PRO A 383 -2.01 -20.10 13.15
N ASP A 384 -0.82 -20.38 12.62
CA ASP A 384 0.33 -19.48 12.64
C ASP A 384 1.30 -19.77 11.47
N GLY A 385 2.36 -18.96 11.36
CA GLY A 385 3.32 -19.09 10.27
C GLY A 385 4.15 -20.38 10.31
N ASP A 386 4.37 -20.98 11.48
CA ASP A 386 5.14 -22.23 11.58
C ASP A 386 4.29 -23.42 11.13
N ALA A 387 3.00 -23.44 11.48
CA ALA A 387 2.06 -24.44 11.02
C ALA A 387 1.84 -24.34 9.51
N LEU A 388 1.67 -23.13 8.99
CA LEU A 388 1.58 -22.90 7.54
C LEU A 388 2.85 -23.35 6.82
N ALA A 389 4.03 -23.05 7.35
CA ALA A 389 5.29 -23.52 6.76
C ALA A 389 5.38 -25.05 6.71
N ARG A 390 4.92 -25.76 7.75
CA ARG A 390 4.86 -27.23 7.75
C ARG A 390 3.90 -27.75 6.67
N ALA A 391 2.68 -27.21 6.64
CA ALA A 391 1.68 -27.61 5.64
C ALA A 391 2.15 -27.35 4.19
N MET A 392 2.85 -26.24 3.94
CA MET A 392 3.44 -25.94 2.63
C MET A 392 4.54 -26.93 2.24
N ARG A 393 5.38 -27.39 3.19
CA ARG A 393 6.39 -28.44 2.93
C ARG A 393 5.74 -29.78 2.59
N GLU A 394 4.72 -30.18 3.34
CA GLU A 394 4.00 -31.44 3.09
C GLU A 394 3.34 -31.49 1.71
N ARG A 395 2.94 -30.32 1.18
CA ARG A 395 2.38 -30.18 -0.17
C ARG A 395 3.44 -29.88 -1.25
N GLY A 396 4.73 -29.88 -0.91
CA GLY A 396 5.84 -29.66 -1.86
C GLY A 396 5.97 -28.22 -2.36
N VAL A 397 5.33 -27.25 -1.70
CA VAL A 397 5.39 -25.82 -2.06
C VAL A 397 6.64 -25.15 -1.49
N LEU A 398 7.06 -25.58 -0.31
CA LEU A 398 8.27 -25.10 0.37
C LEU A 398 9.29 -26.24 0.46
N GLY A 399 10.54 -25.95 0.11
CA GLY A 399 11.66 -26.89 0.14
C GLY A 399 12.20 -27.24 1.51
#